data_AF-X1SW04-F1
#
_entry.id   AF-X1SW04-F1
#
_cell.length_a   1.000
_cell.length_b   1.000
_cell.length_c   1.000
_cell.angle_alpha   90.00
_cell.angle_beta   90.00
_cell.angle_gamma   90.00
#
_symmetry.space_group_name_H-M   'P 1'
#
loop_
_entity.id
_entity.type
_entity.pdbx_description
1 polymer ?
#
loop_
_entity_poly.entity_id
_entity_poly.type
_entity_poly.pdbx_seq_one_letter_code
_entity_poly.pdbx_strand_id
1 'polypeptide(L)'
;DGFIYKIFIAPNWLYYEIYLFVLCLAVIVIVTYFTKQASNEKLIGLTYASSTPEQKAATRASWNKWDVINSAVILGVIVLFYIYFWK
;
A
#
# COMPACT_ATOMS: atom_id res chain seq x y z
N ASP A 1 13.65 -10.80 31.11
CA ASP A 1 12.87 -10.63 29.87
C ASP A 1 13.28 -11.64 28.80
N GLY A 2 12.52 -12.72 28.66
CA GLY A 2 12.75 -13.72 27.61
C GLY A 2 12.41 -13.18 26.22
N PHE A 3 13.05 -13.74 25.20
CA PHE A 3 12.81 -13.41 23.78
C PHE A 3 11.32 -13.47 23.40
N ILE A 4 10.61 -14.48 23.90
CA ILE A 4 9.16 -14.65 23.67
C ILE A 4 8.36 -13.47 24.20
N TYR A 5 8.66 -12.98 25.41
CA TYR A 5 7.95 -11.86 26.01
C TYR A 5 8.11 -10.59 25.17
N LYS A 6 9.33 -10.31 24.69
CA LYS A 6 9.63 -9.09 23.91
C LYS A 6 8.93 -9.06 22.56
N ILE A 7 8.66 -10.21 21.95
CA ILE A 7 8.05 -10.30 20.62
C ILE A 7 6.53 -10.47 20.69
N PHE A 8 6.04 -11.25 21.66
CA PHE A 8 4.64 -11.67 21.68
C PHE A 8 3.79 -11.04 22.78
N ILE A 9 4.38 -10.31 23.74
CA ILE A 9 3.63 -9.75 24.87
C ILE A 9 3.91 -8.24 25.04
N ALA A 10 5.15 -7.81 24.82
CA ALA A 10 5.54 -6.41 24.97
C ALA A 10 4.99 -5.45 23.90
N PRO A 11 4.84 -5.83 22.62
CA PRO A 11 4.32 -4.92 21.60
C PRO A 11 2.84 -4.60 21.82
N ASN A 12 2.43 -3.37 21.48
CA ASN A 12 1.02 -3.03 21.47
C ASN A 12 0.30 -3.66 20.27
N TRP A 13 -1.03 -3.61 20.29
CA TRP A 13 -1.88 -4.26 19.30
C TRP A 13 -1.60 -3.85 17.84
N LEU A 14 -1.15 -2.61 17.57
CA LEU A 14 -0.83 -2.10 16.23
C LEU A 14 0.34 -2.84 15.56
N TYR A 15 1.33 -3.27 16.35
CA TYR A 15 2.44 -4.04 15.80
C TYR A 15 1.97 -5.40 15.27
N TYR A 16 0.96 -6.00 15.89
CA TYR A 16 0.38 -7.24 15.38
C TYR A 16 -0.37 -7.02 14.06
N GLU A 17 -1.03 -5.89 13.85
CA GLU A 17 -1.64 -5.57 12.55
C GLU A 17 -0.59 -5.57 11.43
N ILE A 18 0.58 -4.98 11.68
CA ILE A 18 1.69 -4.98 10.73
C ILE A 18 2.20 -6.42 10.48
N TYR A 19 2.41 -7.20 11.54
CA TYR A 19 2.88 -8.59 11.40
C TYR A 19 1.88 -9.46 10.63
N LEU A 20 0.59 -9.33 10.92
CA LEU A 20 -0.48 -10.06 10.23
C LEU A 20 -0.60 -9.62 8.78
N PHE A 21 -0.46 -8.33 8.48
CA PHE A 21 -0.44 -7.84 7.10
C PHE A 21 0.69 -8.49 6.29
N VAL A 22 1.90 -8.52 6.84
CA VAL A 22 3.05 -9.18 6.19
C VAL A 22 2.81 -10.68 6.05
N LEU A 23 2.25 -11.35 7.06
CA LEU A 23 1.90 -12.76 6.98
C LEU A 23 0.88 -13.04 5.87
N CYS A 24 -0.17 -12.23 5.76
CA CYS A 24 -1.16 -12.34 4.69
C CYS A 24 -0.52 -12.19 3.30
N LEU A 25 0.36 -11.20 3.10
CA LEU A 25 1.10 -11.03 1.85
C LEU A 25 1.97 -12.25 1.54
N ALA A 26 2.69 -12.79 2.55
CA ALA A 26 3.51 -13.98 2.38
C ALA A 26 2.67 -15.19 1.96
N VAL A 27 1.51 -15.40 2.60
CA VAL A 27 0.57 -16.48 2.23
C VAL A 27 0.09 -16.31 0.79
N ILE A 28 -0.32 -15.10 0.39
CA ILE A 28 -0.76 -14.83 -0.99
C ILE A 28 0.34 -15.20 -1.98
N VAL A 29 1.57 -14.74 -1.74
CA VAL A 29 2.72 -15.02 -2.61
C VAL A 29 3.03 -16.52 -2.68
N ILE A 30 3.12 -17.19 -1.53
CA ILE A 30 3.41 -18.63 -1.46
C ILE A 30 2.35 -19.43 -2.20
N VAL A 31 1.07 -19.20 -1.89
CA VAL A 31 -0.04 -19.92 -2.52
C VAL A 31 -0.09 -19.64 -4.02
N THR A 32 0.26 -18.44 -4.48
CA THR A 32 0.31 -18.09 -5.91
C THR A 32 1.20 -19.07 -6.69
N TYR A 33 2.35 -19.49 -6.14
CA TYR A 33 3.24 -20.47 -6.78
C TYR A 33 2.63 -21.88 -6.93
N PHE A 34 1.60 -22.20 -6.14
CA PHE A 34 0.87 -23.46 -6.22
C PHE A 34 -0.46 -23.36 -7.00
N THR A 35 -0.83 -22.17 -7.45
CA THR A 35 -2.08 -21.93 -8.20
C THR A 35 -1.81 -21.74 -9.70
N LYS A 36 -2.79 -22.09 -10.53
CA LYS A 36 -2.70 -21.85 -11.97
C LYS A 36 -2.77 -20.35 -12.26
N GLN A 37 -1.88 -19.89 -13.14
CA GLN A 37 -1.89 -18.50 -13.61
C GLN A 37 -3.23 -18.15 -14.27
N ALA A 38 -3.77 -16.98 -13.94
CA ALA A 38 -4.97 -16.46 -14.57
C ALA A 38 -4.73 -16.15 -16.06
N SER A 39 -5.77 -16.25 -16.89
CA SER A 39 -5.68 -15.87 -18.31
C SER A 39 -5.42 -14.36 -18.46
N ASN A 40 -4.74 -13.97 -19.54
CA ASN A 40 -4.39 -12.57 -19.80
C ASN A 40 -5.61 -11.63 -19.81
N GLU A 41 -6.76 -12.11 -20.29
CA GLU A 41 -8.02 -11.34 -20.28
C GLU A 41 -8.46 -10.95 -18.86
N LYS A 42 -8.27 -11.84 -17.87
CA LYS A 42 -8.61 -11.56 -16.47
C LYS A 42 -7.64 -10.59 -15.80
N LEU A 43 -6.48 -10.36 -16.41
CA LEU A 43 -5.47 -9.44 -15.90
C LEU A 43 -5.71 -8.01 -16.38
N ILE A 44 -6.50 -7.79 -17.44
CA ILE A 44 -6.71 -6.46 -18.03
C ILE A 44 -7.25 -5.49 -16.98
N GLY A 45 -6.55 -4.37 -16.80
CA GLY A 45 -6.91 -3.31 -15.83
C GLY A 45 -6.64 -3.64 -14.37
N LEU A 46 -6.13 -4.84 -14.03
CA LEU A 46 -5.83 -5.21 -12.64
C LEU A 46 -4.56 -4.56 -12.11
N THR A 47 -3.61 -4.29 -13.00
CA THR A 47 -2.36 -3.60 -12.69
C THR A 47 -2.13 -2.47 -13.68
N TYR A 48 -1.25 -1.53 -13.34
CA TYR A 48 -0.88 -0.47 -14.26
C TYR A 48 -0.28 -1.00 -15.58
N ALA A 49 0.44 -2.12 -15.51
CA ALA A 49 1.04 -2.78 -16.68
C ALA A 49 -0.01 -3.39 -17.62
N SER A 50 -1.12 -3.90 -17.06
CA SER A 50 -2.21 -4.56 -17.80
C SER A 50 -3.36 -3.63 -18.17
N SER A 51 -3.28 -2.35 -17.83
CA SER A 51 -4.32 -1.36 -18.15
C SER A 51 -4.26 -0.94 -19.63
N THR A 52 -5.42 -0.86 -20.28
CA THR A 52 -5.53 -0.44 -21.69
C THR A 52 -5.18 1.05 -21.86
N PRO A 53 -4.82 1.51 -23.07
CA PRO A 53 -4.59 2.93 -23.33
C PRO A 53 -5.78 3.81 -22.94
N GLU A 54 -7.01 3.34 -23.16
CA GLU A 54 -8.24 4.04 -22.82
C GLU A 54 -8.41 4.18 -21.31
N GLN A 55 -8.16 3.11 -20.54
CA GLN A 55 -8.19 3.14 -19.07
C GLN A 55 -7.14 4.09 -18.48
N LYS A 56 -5.94 4.12 -19.08
CA LYS A 56 -4.88 5.05 -18.69
C LYS A 56 -5.26 6.49 -19.02
N ALA A 57 -5.83 6.74 -20.20
CA ALA A 57 -6.32 8.05 -20.59
C ALA A 57 -7.44 8.55 -19.67
N ALA A 58 -8.40 7.67 -19.32
CA ALA A 58 -9.46 7.98 -18.37
C ALA A 58 -8.92 8.31 -16.97
N THR A 59 -7.98 7.49 -16.46
CA THR A 59 -7.29 7.76 -15.18
C THR A 59 -6.50 9.06 -15.22
N ARG A 60 -5.92 9.43 -16.37
CA ARG A 60 -5.22 10.70 -16.50
C ARG A 60 -6.18 11.89 -16.57
N ALA A 61 -7.31 11.73 -17.23
CA ALA A 61 -8.32 12.76 -17.36
C ALA A 61 -9.13 12.97 -16.05
N SER A 62 -9.06 12.04 -15.10
CA SER A 62 -9.81 12.13 -13.84
C SER A 62 -9.30 13.20 -12.87
N TRP A 63 -8.09 13.71 -13.09
CA TRP A 63 -7.48 14.73 -12.24
C TRP A 63 -6.82 15.84 -13.06
N ASN A 64 -6.67 17.00 -12.43
CA ASN A 64 -6.05 18.17 -13.02
C ASN A 64 -4.97 18.75 -12.08
N LYS A 65 -4.36 19.87 -12.50
CA LYS A 65 -3.26 20.50 -11.76
C LYS A 65 -3.64 20.88 -10.32
N TRP A 66 -4.90 21.23 -10.05
CA TRP A 66 -5.36 21.64 -8.73
C TRP A 66 -5.40 20.48 -7.73
N ASP A 67 -5.75 19.27 -8.16
CA ASP A 67 -5.71 18.07 -7.30
C ASP A 67 -4.29 17.82 -6.77
N VAL A 68 -3.28 17.99 -7.65
CA VAL A 68 -1.87 17.85 -7.30
C VAL A 68 -1.39 18.96 -6.38
N ILE A 69 -1.74 20.22 -6.68
CA ILE A 69 -1.38 21.37 -5.83
C ILE A 69 -1.95 21.19 -4.43
N ASN A 70 -3.24 20.87 -4.32
CA ASN A 70 -3.90 20.69 -3.03
C ASN A 70 -3.27 19.52 -2.24
N SER A 71 -3.02 18.39 -2.90
CA SER A 71 -2.34 17.25 -2.27
C SER A 71 -0.94 17.64 -1.76
N ALA A 72 -0.17 18.38 -2.56
CA ALA A 72 1.16 18.83 -2.17
C ALA A 72 1.13 19.82 -1.00
N VAL A 73 0.15 20.73 -0.95
CA VAL A 73 -0.03 21.65 0.18
C VAL A 73 -0.36 20.90 1.46
N ILE A 74 -1.30 19.95 1.42
CA ILE A 74 -1.68 19.14 2.58
C ILE A 74 -0.47 18.35 3.10
N LEU A 75 0.25 17.66 2.20
CA LEU A 75 1.46 16.93 2.57
C LEU A 75 2.53 17.86 3.14
N GLY A 76 2.71 19.05 2.57
CA GLY A 76 3.62 20.08 3.07
C GLY A 76 3.29 20.51 4.49
N VAL A 77 2.02 20.78 4.80
CA VAL A 77 1.57 21.12 6.15
C VAL A 77 1.85 19.99 7.14
N ILE A 78 1.55 18.73 6.77
CA ILE A 78 1.82 17.56 7.61
C ILE A 78 3.33 17.45 7.89
N VAL A 79 4.17 17.53 6.86
CA VAL A 79 5.63 17.44 7.01
C VAL A 79 6.17 18.58 7.89
N LEU A 80 5.73 19.82 7.67
CA LEU A 80 6.15 20.96 8.50
C LEU A 80 5.71 20.81 9.95
N PHE A 81 4.50 20.30 10.19
CA PHE A 81 4.03 19.98 11.52
C PHE A 81 4.95 18.97 12.20
N TYR A 82 5.25 17.85 11.53
CA TYR A 82 6.18 16.86 12.07
C TYR A 82 7.58 17.47 12.31
N ILE A 83 8.14 18.25 11.40
CA ILE A 83 9.45 18.89 11.61
C ILE A 83 9.45 19.79 12.86
N TYR A 84 8.39 20.57 13.06
CA TYR A 84 8.30 21.51 14.18
C TYR A 84 8.00 20.82 15.52
N PHE A 85 7.13 19.81 15.54
CA PHE A 85 6.61 19.18 16.75
C PHE A 85 7.21 17.80 17.08
N TRP A 86 8.13 17.26 16.28
CA TRP A 86 8.73 15.92 16.52
C TRP A 86 9.80 15.91 17.61
N LYS A 87 10.23 17.07 18.09
CA LYS A 87 10.97 17.18 19.35
C LYS A 87 10.02 17.23 20.53
#